data_AF-A0A653ILA3-F1
#
_entry.id   AF-A0A653ILA3-F1
#
_cell.length_a   1.000
_cell.length_b   1.000
_cell.length_c   1.000
_cell.angle_alpha   90.00
_cell.angle_beta   90.00
_cell.angle_gamma   90.00
#
_symmetry.space_group_name_H-M   'P 1'
#
loop_
_entity.id
_entity.type
_entity.pdbx_description
1 polymer ?
#
loop_
_entity_poly.entity_id
_entity_poly.type
_entity_poly.pdbx_seq_one_letter_code
_entity_poly.pdbx_strand_id
1 'polypeptide(L)' 'MKPNSLRRALVLTTEQARHPFRQSLPPHVFRPYPDEPEEAGERSLRQVFNEDWRSLVSTYCATFVVITAFLA' A
#
# COMPACT_ATOMS: atom_id res chain seq x y z
N MET A 1 20.21 -32.31 -8.40
CA MET A 1 18.95 -31.95 -7.72
C MET A 1 18.72 -30.45 -7.94
N LYS A 2 17.78 -30.06 -8.81
CA LYS A 2 17.51 -28.63 -9.13
C LYS A 2 16.78 -27.97 -7.94
N PRO A 3 17.19 -26.78 -7.45
CA PRO A 3 16.43 -26.06 -6.45
C PRO A 3 15.14 -25.54 -7.11
N ASN A 4 14.00 -26.15 -6.74
CA ASN A 4 12.69 -25.70 -7.20
C ASN A 4 12.38 -24.36 -6.51
N SER A 5 12.36 -23.30 -7.31
CA SER A 5 11.91 -21.95 -6.99
C SER A 5 10.40 -21.93 -6.76
N LEU A 6 9.93 -22.58 -5.69
CA LEU A 6 8.56 -22.42 -5.24
C LEU A 6 8.51 -21.21 -4.31
N ARG A 7 8.12 -20.07 -4.89
CA ARG A 7 7.60 -18.92 -4.14
C ARG A 7 6.36 -19.39 -3.39
N ARG A 8 6.55 -19.89 -2.16
CA ARG A 8 5.44 -20.28 -1.29
C ARG A 8 4.73 -19.00 -0.88
N ALA A 9 3.53 -18.80 -1.39
CA ALA A 9 2.66 -17.72 -0.97
C ALA A 9 2.49 -17.80 0.55
N LEU A 10 3.02 -16.80 1.25
CA LEU A 10 2.83 -16.64 2.68
C LEU A 10 1.36 -16.29 2.87
N VAL A 11 0.53 -17.29 3.19
CA VAL A 11 -0.89 -17.10 3.50
C VAL A 11 -0.96 -16.37 4.83
N LEU A 12 -0.88 -15.04 4.75
CA LEU A 12 -1.10 -14.09 5.86
C LEU A 12 -2.59 -13.81 6.07
N THR A 13 -3.49 -14.61 5.50
CA THR A 13 -4.92 -14.44 5.77
C THR A 13 -5.24 -14.98 7.16
N THR A 14 -5.95 -14.17 7.94
CA THR A 14 -6.36 -14.44 9.32
C THR A 14 -7.57 -15.38 9.41
N GLU A 15 -7.99 -15.96 8.29
CA GLU A 15 -9.33 -16.51 8.10
C GLU A 15 -9.50 -17.98 8.53
N GLN A 16 -8.42 -18.75 8.70
CA GLN A 16 -8.49 -20.18 9.02
C GLN A 16 -7.94 -20.45 10.42
N ALA A 17 -8.80 -20.30 11.43
CA ALA A 17 -8.53 -20.35 12.87
C ALA A 17 -7.94 -21.68 13.43
N ARG A 18 -7.33 -22.56 12.63
CA ARG A 18 -6.70 -23.81 13.12
C ARG A 18 -5.62 -24.43 12.24
N HIS A 19 -4.90 -23.64 11.43
CA HIS A 19 -3.82 -24.21 10.62
C HIS A 19 -2.68 -24.75 11.53
N PRO A 20 -2.29 -26.04 11.42
CA PRO A 20 -1.24 -26.64 12.26
C PRO A 20 0.07 -25.83 12.24
N PHE A 21 0.40 -25.24 11.09
CA PHE A 21 1.54 -24.33 10.95
C PHE A 21 1.49 -23.13 11.90
N ARG A 22 0.33 -22.47 12.08
CA ARG A 22 0.22 -21.34 13.03
C ARG A 22 0.39 -21.78 14.48
N GLN A 23 -0.02 -23.01 14.81
CA GLN A 23 0.18 -23.57 16.16
C GLN A 23 1.66 -23.80 16.47
N SER A 24 2.47 -24.13 15.45
CA SER A 24 3.93 -24.27 15.62
C SER A 24 4.70 -22.94 15.62
N LEU A 25 4.05 -21.81 15.34
CA LEU A 25 4.76 -20.53 15.25
C LEU A 25 5.02 -19.92 16.63
N PRO A 26 6.24 -19.40 16.87
CA PRO A 26 6.56 -18.67 18.09
C PRO A 26 5.73 -17.38 18.25
N PRO A 27 5.46 -16.93 19.49
CA PRO A 27 4.62 -15.76 19.77
C PRO A 27 5.20 -14.44 19.22
N HIS A 28 6.52 -14.35 19.00
CA HIS A 28 7.15 -13.14 18.46
C HIS A 28 6.86 -12.92 16.96
N VAL A 29 6.43 -13.96 16.23
CA VAL A 29 6.06 -13.86 14.81
C VAL A 29 4.75 -13.11 14.63
N PHE A 30 3.90 -13.10 15.66
CA PHE A 30 2.63 -12.37 15.67
C PHE A 30 2.74 -10.96 16.22
N ARG A 31 3.93 -10.52 16.64
CA ARG A 31 4.11 -9.15 17.11
C ARG A 31 4.05 -8.21 15.91
N PRO A 32 3.19 -7.16 15.95
CA PRO A 32 3.24 -6.12 14.94
C PRO A 32 4.65 -5.54 14.91
N TYR A 33 5.16 -5.27 13.70
CA TYR A 33 6.46 -4.64 13.54
C TYR A 33 6.39 -3.25 14.17
N PRO A 34 7.33 -2.86 15.04
CA PRO A 34 7.22 -1.64 15.84
C PRO A 34 7.17 -0.35 15.01
N ASP A 35 7.58 -0.41 13.74
CA ASP A 35 7.59 0.73 12.82
C ASP A 35 6.52 0.68 11.72
N GLU A 36 5.60 -0.30 11.74
CA GLU A 36 4.43 -0.26 10.87
C GLU A 36 3.36 0.58 11.57
N PRO A 37 3.06 1.81 11.13
CA PRO A 37 1.95 2.55 11.70
C PRO A 37 0.69 1.81 11.24
N GLU A 38 0.01 1.12 12.14
CA GLU A 38 -1.28 0.46 11.87
C GLU A 38 -2.35 1.45 11.34
N GLU A 39 -2.09 2.76 11.44
CA GLU A 39 -2.92 3.87 10.94
C GLU A 39 -2.35 4.57 9.68
N ALA A 40 -1.25 4.06 9.10
CA ALA A 40 -0.58 4.65 7.94
C ALA A 40 -1.47 4.67 6.70
N GLY A 41 -2.37 3.70 6.53
CA GLY A 41 -3.20 3.60 5.32
C GLY A 41 -4.15 4.79 5.15
N GLU A 42 -4.81 5.22 6.23
CA GLU A 42 -5.86 6.24 6.15
C GLU A 42 -5.34 7.66 6.39
N ARG A 43 -4.34 7.84 7.26
CA ARG A 43 -3.70 9.15 7.48
C ARG A 43 -2.75 9.54 6.36
N SER A 44 -2.05 8.58 5.74
CA SER A 44 -1.15 8.86 4.60
C SER A 44 -1.91 9.40 3.40
N LEU A 45 -3.07 8.81 3.05
CA LEU A 45 -3.86 9.30 1.91
C LEU A 45 -4.33 10.74 2.10
N ARG A 46 -4.77 11.12 3.32
CA ARG A 46 -5.18 12.50 3.62
C ARG A 46 -4.02 13.47 3.64
N GLN A 47 -2.86 13.06 4.16
CA GLN A 47 -1.67 13.91 4.20
C GLN A 47 -1.07 14.10 2.80
N VAL A 48 -1.01 13.04 1.98
CA VAL A 48 -0.61 13.11 0.57
C VAL A 48 -1.57 13.99 -0.24
N PHE A 49 -2.88 13.86 -0.04
CA PHE A 49 -3.86 14.73 -0.71
C PHE A 49 -3.70 16.20 -0.32
N ASN A 50 -3.47 16.50 0.96
CA ASN A 50 -3.27 17.86 1.43
C ASN A 50 -1.93 18.47 1.00
N GLU A 51 -0.88 17.66 0.86
CA GLU A 51 0.43 18.12 0.40
C GLU A 51 0.40 18.45 -1.12
N ASP A 52 -0.30 17.65 -1.92
CA ASP A 52 -0.17 17.69 -3.40
C ASP A 52 -1.34 18.34 -4.17
N TRP A 53 -2.35 18.91 -3.51
CA TRP A 53 -3.50 19.51 -4.21
C TRP A 53 -3.10 20.64 -5.18
N ARG A 54 -2.08 21.42 -4.80
CA ARG A 54 -1.65 22.61 -5.56
C ARG A 54 -0.96 22.23 -6.87
N SER A 55 -0.18 21.15 -6.85
CA SER A 55 0.45 20.57 -8.04
C SER A 55 -0.57 20.02 -9.03
N LEU A 56 -1.65 19.39 -8.52
CA LEU A 56 -2.75 18.92 -9.35
C LEU A 56 -3.51 20.08 -10.01
N VAL A 57 -3.88 21.11 -9.23
CA VAL A 57 -4.59 22.29 -9.76
C VAL A 57 -3.74 23.02 -10.79
N SER A 58 -2.44 23.22 -10.52
CA SER A 58 -1.49 23.82 -11.46
C SER A 58 -1.46 23.08 -12.79
N THR A 59 -1.28 21.75 -12.74
CA THR A 59 -1.22 20.91 -13.94
C THR A 59 -2.53 20.95 -14.72
N TYR A 60 -3.68 20.87 -14.01
CA TYR A 60 -5.00 20.98 -14.64
C TYR A 60 -5.18 22.32 -15.37
N CYS A 61 -4.89 23.44 -14.71
CA CYS A 61 -4.99 24.77 -15.32
C CYS A 61 -4.06 24.94 -16.52
N ALA A 62 -2.80 24.50 -16.42
CA ALA A 62 -1.86 24.56 -17.53
C ALA A 62 -2.38 23.80 -18.75
N THR A 63 -2.84 22.56 -18.55
CA THR A 63 -3.37 21.73 -19.65
C THR A 63 -4.62 22.34 -20.27
N PHE A 64 -5.52 22.89 -19.44
CA PHE A 64 -6.75 23.54 -19.91
C PHE A 64 -6.46 24.78 -20.76
N VAL A 65 -5.52 25.63 -20.34
CA VAL A 65 -5.10 26.81 -21.12
C VAL A 65 -4.51 26.40 -22.46
N VAL A 66 -3.68 25.36 -22.50
CA VAL A 66 -3.10 24.85 -23.76
C VAL A 66 -4.19 24.38 -24.72
N ILE A 67 -5.17 23.60 -24.23
CA ILE A 67 -6.27 23.08 -25.05
C ILE A 67 -7.15 24.24 -25.58
N THR A 68 -7.53 25.18 -24.71
CA THR A 68 -8.37 26.32 -25.09
C THR A 68 -7.68 27.27 -26.06
N ALA A 69 -6.39 27.56 -25.86
CA ALA A 69 -5.61 28.38 -26.78
C ALA A 69 -5.39 27.73 -28.15
N PHE A 70 -5.33 26.39 -28.21
CA PHE A 70 -5.26 25.65 -29.47
C PHE A 70 -6.59 25.62 -30.22
N LEU A 71 -7.71 25.62 -29.50
CA LEU A 71 -9.07 25.59 -30.07
C LEU A 71 -9.61 26.97 -30.47
N ALA A 72 -9.08 28.05 -29.91
CA ALA A 72 -9.44 29.43 -30.22
C ALA A 72 -8.83 29.89 -31.55
#